data_AF-A0AAU2N243-F1
#
_entry.id   AF-A0AAU2N243-F1
#
_cell.length_a   1.000
_cell.length_b   1.000
_cell.length_c   1.000
_cell.angle_alpha   90.00
_cell.angle_beta   90.00
_cell.angle_gamma   90.00
#
_symmetry.space_group_name_H-M   'P 1'
#
loop_
_entity.id
_entity.type
_entity.pdbx_description
1 polymer ?
#
loop_
_entity_poly.entity_id
_entity_poly.type
_entity_poly.pdbx_seq_one_letter_code
_entity_poly.pdbx_strand_id
1 'polypeptide(L)'
;MLRYLPFLLILALTIYAFIDCLNTPEPEVKHLPKVIWVIIILLFSIVGPVVWLFAGKDRVASGGGRARRTQWVAPDDNPEFLKSLRDEQQQKKDQEQDKDKDQG
;
A
#
# COMPACT_ATOMS: atom_id res chain seq x y z
N MET A 1 27.27 19.43 -30.34
CA MET A 1 26.64 19.59 -29.01
C MET A 1 25.71 18.42 -28.63
N LEU A 2 24.87 17.90 -29.54
CA LEU A 2 23.97 16.75 -29.26
C LEU A 2 24.65 15.42 -28.87
N ARG A 3 25.96 15.28 -29.10
CA ARG A 3 26.70 14.04 -28.83
C ARG A 3 26.86 13.73 -27.34
N TYR A 4 26.76 14.74 -26.49
CA TYR A 4 26.80 14.59 -25.03
C TYR A 4 25.44 14.34 -24.40
N LEU A 5 24.36 14.61 -25.14
CA LEU A 5 22.98 14.43 -24.69
C LEU A 5 22.70 13.00 -24.17
N PRO A 6 23.04 11.91 -24.89
CA PRO A 6 22.80 10.56 -24.37
C PRO A 6 23.62 10.25 -23.12
N PHE A 7 24.83 10.79 -23.01
CA PHE A 7 25.71 10.59 -21.86
C PHE A 7 25.16 11.29 -20.60
N LEU A 8 24.67 12.52 -20.77
CA LEU A 8 23.98 13.28 -19.71
C LEU A 8 22.70 12.58 -19.26
N LEU A 9 21.94 11.99 -20.18
CA LEU A 9 20.70 11.27 -19.88
C LEU A 9 20.96 10.01 -19.05
N ILE A 10 21.97 9.23 -19.43
CA ILE A 10 22.40 8.04 -18.68
C ILE A 10 22.86 8.46 -17.28
N LEU A 11 23.72 9.48 -17.19
CA LEU A 11 24.22 9.99 -15.91
C LEU A 11 23.08 10.48 -15.00
N ALA A 12 22.12 11.22 -15.56
CA ALA A 12 20.95 11.69 -14.83
C ALA A 12 20.06 10.53 -14.35
N LEU A 13 19.86 9.50 -15.20
CA LEU A 13 19.15 8.28 -14.84
C LEU A 13 19.83 7.51 -13.70
N THR A 14 21.16 7.39 -13.75
CA THR A 14 21.95 6.72 -12.70
C THR A 14 21.83 7.46 -11.38
N ILE A 15 22.01 8.79 -11.38
CA ILE A 15 21.90 9.61 -10.17
C ILE A 15 20.47 9.56 -9.61
N TYR A 16 19.46 9.67 -10.47
CA TYR A 16 18.06 9.57 -10.05
C TYR A 16 17.75 8.22 -9.41
N ALA A 17 18.13 7.11 -10.05
CA ALA A 17 17.93 5.77 -9.50
C ALA A 17 18.67 5.55 -8.18
N PHE A 18 19.86 6.13 -8.04
CA PHE A 18 20.62 6.09 -6.79
C PHE A 18 19.90 6.83 -5.65
N ILE A 19 19.42 8.04 -5.90
CA ILE A 19 18.66 8.83 -4.92
C ILE A 19 17.33 8.13 -4.57
N ASP A 20 16.64 7.58 -5.55
CA ASP A 20 15.38 6.84 -5.35
C ASP A 20 15.57 5.56 -4.52
N CYS A 21 16.69 4.86 -4.73
CA CYS A 21 17.09 3.71 -3.91
C CYS A 21 17.40 4.11 -2.45
N LEU A 22 18.07 5.26 -2.24
CA LEU A 22 18.34 5.76 -0.89
C LEU A 22 17.06 6.20 -0.16
N ASN A 23 16.15 6.87 -0.85
CA ASN A 23 14.88 7.36 -0.29
C ASN A 23 13.85 6.25 -0.02
N THR A 24 13.99 5.07 -0.64
CA THR A 24 13.05 3.96 -0.42
C THR A 24 13.32 3.30 0.96
N PRO A 25 12.30 3.23 1.86
CA PRO A 25 12.45 2.64 3.18
C PRO A 25 12.52 1.10 3.14
N GLU A 26 13.26 0.51 4.08
CA GLU A 26 13.59 -0.94 4.16
C GLU A 26 12.43 -1.95 4.09
N PRO A 27 11.20 -1.68 4.59
CA PRO A 27 10.14 -2.70 4.55
C PRO A 27 9.47 -2.91 3.18
N GLU A 28 9.77 -2.08 2.16
CA GLU A 28 9.21 -2.23 0.80
C GLU A 28 10.18 -2.88 -0.21
N VAL A 29 11.40 -3.22 0.22
CA VAL A 29 12.44 -3.79 -0.66
C VAL A 29 12.34 -5.31 -0.65
N LYS A 30 11.76 -5.89 -1.71
CA LYS A 30 11.63 -7.34 -1.83
C LYS A 30 12.98 -8.02 -2.06
N HIS A 31 13.20 -9.11 -1.31
CA HIS A 31 14.13 -10.23 -1.55
C HIS A 31 15.64 -10.01 -1.36
N LEU A 32 16.14 -8.77 -1.35
CA LEU A 32 17.58 -8.50 -1.16
C LEU A 32 17.81 -7.28 -0.23
N PRO A 33 18.80 -7.34 0.69
CA PRO A 33 19.17 -6.21 1.53
C PRO A 33 19.58 -4.98 0.70
N LYS A 34 19.21 -3.79 1.19
CA LYS A 34 19.42 -2.48 0.53
C LYS A 34 20.84 -2.28 -0.02
N VAL A 35 21.84 -2.83 0.67
CA VAL A 35 23.26 -2.81 0.28
C VAL A 35 23.50 -3.47 -1.09
N ILE A 36 22.82 -4.58 -1.40
CA ILE A 36 23.01 -5.31 -2.67
C ILE A 36 22.47 -4.49 -3.85
N TRP A 37 21.35 -3.79 -3.66
CA TRP A 37 20.81 -2.90 -4.69
C TRP A 37 21.72 -1.72 -5.00
N VAL A 38 22.30 -1.10 -3.96
CA VAL A 38 23.29 -0.03 -4.13
C VAL A 38 24.52 -0.53 -4.90
N ILE A 39 25.02 -1.72 -4.58
CA ILE A 39 26.15 -2.34 -5.29
C ILE A 39 25.81 -2.60 -6.76
N ILE A 40 24.61 -3.08 -7.07
CA ILE A 40 24.16 -3.31 -8.45
C ILE A 40 24.07 -2.00 -9.25
N ILE A 41 23.52 -0.93 -8.66
CA ILE A 41 23.44 0.40 -9.29
C ILE A 41 24.84 0.98 -9.53
N LEU A 42 25.76 0.79 -8.58
CA LEU A 42 27.13 1.28 -8.67
C LEU A 42 27.99 0.51 -9.69
N LEU A 43 27.93 -0.83 -9.69
CA LEU A 43 28.72 -1.69 -10.58
C LEU A 43 28.14 -1.71 -12.00
N PHE A 44 26.82 -1.59 -12.14
CA PHE A 44 26.15 -1.62 -13.43
C PHE A 44 25.35 -0.34 -13.63
N SER A 45 26.05 0.75 -13.94
CA SER A 45 25.50 2.12 -14.09
C SER A 45 24.30 2.23 -15.06
N ILE A 46 24.14 1.29 -15.99
CA ILE A 46 23.01 1.21 -16.94
C ILE A 46 21.99 0.13 -16.52
N VAL A 47 22.44 -1.06 -16.13
CA VAL A 47 21.53 -2.18 -15.82
C VAL A 47 20.87 -2.00 -14.45
N GLY A 48 21.57 -1.41 -13.48
CA GLY A 48 21.06 -1.18 -12.14
C GLY A 48 19.81 -0.29 -12.11
N PRO A 49 19.81 0.89 -12.75
CA PRO A 49 18.60 1.71 -12.87
C PRO A 49 17.44 0.98 -13.54
N VAL A 50 17.70 0.21 -14.60
CA VAL A 50 16.67 -0.57 -15.29
C VAL A 50 16.09 -1.61 -14.34
N VAL A 51 16.93 -2.45 -13.73
CA VAL A 51 16.48 -3.51 -12.83
C VAL A 51 15.79 -2.92 -11.59
N TRP A 52 16.24 -1.77 -11.06
CA TRP A 52 15.59 -1.06 -9.96
C TRP A 52 14.20 -0.54 -10.38
N LEU A 53 14.11 0.10 -11.54
CA LEU A 53 12.82 0.52 -12.10
C LEU A 53 11.91 -0.68 -12.34
N PHE A 54 12.43 -1.86 -12.68
CA PHE A 54 11.60 -3.03 -12.97
C PHE A 54 11.21 -3.87 -11.74
N ALA A 55 12.09 -3.99 -10.76
CA ALA A 55 11.99 -4.95 -9.65
C ALA A 55 12.34 -4.37 -8.26
N GLY A 56 12.79 -3.11 -8.18
CA GLY A 56 13.28 -2.48 -6.95
C GLY A 56 12.21 -2.02 -5.97
N LYS A 57 10.97 -1.87 -6.43
CA LYS A 57 9.83 -1.48 -5.60
C LYS A 57 8.66 -2.38 -5.93
N ASP A 58 7.95 -2.87 -4.90
CA ASP A 58 6.52 -3.19 -5.06
C ASP A 58 5.84 -1.87 -5.43
N ARG A 59 5.86 -1.54 -6.72
CA ARG A 59 4.91 -0.60 -7.27
C ARG A 59 3.58 -1.30 -7.05
N VAL A 60 2.96 -1.00 -5.92
CA VAL A 60 1.52 -0.87 -5.85
C VAL A 60 1.20 0.00 -7.04
N ALA A 61 0.86 -0.67 -8.14
CA ALA A 61 0.71 -0.02 -9.41
C ALA A 61 -0.27 1.12 -9.16
N SER A 62 0.15 2.34 -9.48
CA SER A 62 -0.73 3.49 -9.72
C SER A 62 -1.63 3.21 -10.94
N GLY A 63 -2.24 2.02 -10.98
CA GLY A 63 -2.87 1.41 -12.14
C GLY A 63 -3.19 -0.08 -12.03
N GLY A 64 -3.11 -0.72 -10.85
CA GLY A 64 -3.44 -2.15 -10.78
C GLY A 64 -3.23 -2.87 -9.45
N GLY A 65 -2.77 -2.17 -8.40
CA GLY A 65 -2.94 -2.67 -7.06
C GLY A 65 -4.44 -2.77 -6.81
N ARG A 66 -4.94 -3.97 -6.50
CA ARG A 66 -6.16 -4.13 -5.73
C ARG A 66 -5.99 -3.24 -4.49
N ALA A 67 -6.41 -1.98 -4.61
CA ALA A 67 -7.04 -1.28 -3.50
C ALA A 67 -7.90 -2.37 -2.91
N ARG A 68 -7.60 -2.75 -1.67
CA ARG A 68 -8.46 -3.60 -0.88
C ARG A 68 -9.79 -2.89 -1.02
N ARG A 69 -10.63 -3.38 -1.94
CA ARG A 69 -11.99 -2.93 -2.06
C ARG A 69 -12.49 -3.37 -0.70
N THR A 70 -12.50 -2.44 0.25
CA THR A 70 -13.71 -2.20 1.01
C THR A 70 -14.78 -2.16 -0.06
N GLN A 71 -15.26 -3.35 -0.42
CA GLN A 71 -16.40 -3.52 -1.27
C GLN A 71 -17.44 -2.80 -0.46
N TRP A 72 -17.85 -1.64 -0.96
CA TRP A 72 -18.90 -0.87 -0.33
C TRP A 72 -20.10 -1.81 -0.40
N VAL A 73 -20.38 -2.48 0.72
CA VAL A 73 -21.52 -3.34 0.91
C VAL A 73 -22.59 -2.41 1.45
N ALA A 74 -23.70 -2.33 0.73
CA ALA A 74 -24.80 -1.50 1.16
C ALA A 74 -25.26 -1.98 2.56
N PRO A 75 -25.66 -1.07 3.48
CA PRO A 75 -25.96 -1.45 4.85
C PRO A 75 -27.01 -2.56 5.00
N ASP A 76 -27.94 -2.69 4.06
CA ASP A 76 -28.94 -3.74 3.95
C ASP A 76 -28.35 -5.13 3.66
N ASP A 77 -27.25 -5.21 2.90
CA ASP A 77 -26.55 -6.45 2.54
C ASP A 77 -25.42 -6.82 3.53
N ASN A 78 -25.18 -6.02 4.56
CA ASN A 78 -24.13 -6.26 5.55
C ASN A 78 -24.66 -7.10 6.73
N PRO A 79 -24.22 -8.37 6.90
CA PRO A 79 -24.69 -9.21 8.00
C PRO A 79 -24.30 -8.70 9.39
N GLU A 80 -23.15 -8.03 9.52
CA GLU A 80 -22.70 -7.44 10.79
C GLU A 80 -23.55 -6.22 11.17
N PHE A 81 -23.96 -5.41 10.19
CA PHE A 81 -24.87 -4.27 10.42
C PHE A 81 -26.25 -4.75 10.86
N LEU A 82 -26.82 -5.73 10.15
CA LEU A 82 -28.11 -6.32 10.53
C LEU A 82 -28.08 -6.96 11.93
N LYS A 83 -26.93 -7.55 12.31
CA LYS A 83 -26.72 -8.09 13.65
C LYS A 83 -26.74 -6.99 14.71
N SER A 84 -26.02 -5.88 14.49
CA SER A 84 -26.04 -4.75 15.45
C SER A 84 -27.44 -4.17 15.69
N LEU A 85 -28.30 -4.13 14.66
CA LEU A 85 -29.68 -3.68 14.81
C LEU A 85 -30.51 -4.63 15.68
N ARG A 86 -30.30 -5.94 15.54
CA ARG A 86 -30.98 -6.96 16.36
C ARG A 86 -30.55 -6.86 17.82
N ASP A 87 -29.26 -6.69 18.06
CA ASP A 87 -28.69 -6.56 19.40
C ASP A 87 -29.23 -5.30 20.11
N GLU A 88 -29.32 -4.17 19.40
CA GLU A 88 -29.90 -2.93 19.94
C GLU A 88 -31.39 -3.08 20.27
N GLN A 89 -32.16 -3.76 19.40
CA GLN A 89 -33.59 -4.02 19.67
C GLN A 89 -33.79 -4.94 20.88
N GLN A 90 -32.95 -5.95 21.04
CA GLN A 90 -33.00 -6.85 22.20
C GLN A 90 -32.73 -6.07 23.48
N GLN A 91 -31.70 -5.23 23.48
CA GLN A 91 -31.32 -4.43 24.63
C GLN A 91 -32.42 -3.44 25.07
N LYS A 92 -33.16 -2.85 24.11
CA LYS A 92 -34.32 -2.00 24.42
C LYS A 92 -35.46 -2.77 25.06
N LYS A 93 -35.78 -3.97 24.56
CA LYS A 93 -36.83 -4.82 25.15
C LYS A 93 -36.49 -5.24 26.57
N ASP A 94 -35.23 -5.59 26.81
CA ASP A 94 -34.78 -6.00 28.14
C ASP A 94 -34.89 -4.81 29.13
N GLN A 95 -34.56 -3.59 28.70
CA GLN A 95 -34.75 -2.37 29.52
C GLN A 95 -36.22 -2.02 29.76
N GLU A 96 -37.12 -2.25 28.78
CA GLU A 96 -38.55 -2.01 28.95
C GLU A 96 -39.18 -3.02 29.91
N GLN A 97 -38.80 -4.30 29.84
CA GLN A 97 -39.26 -5.32 30.78
C GLN A 97 -38.78 -5.07 32.22
N ASP A 98 -37.57 -4.53 32.40
CA ASP A 98 -37.06 -4.19 33.72
C ASP A 98 -37.84 -3.01 34.33
N LYS A 99 -38.15 -2.00 33.51
CA LYS A 99 -38.99 -0.87 33.91
C LYS A 99 -40.43 -1.22 34.23
N ASP A 100 -40.99 -2.23 33.57
CA ASP A 100 -42.35 -2.72 33.82
C ASP A 100 -42.41 -3.55 35.12
N LYS A 101 -41.34 -4.30 35.43
CA LYS A 101 -41.20 -5.03 36.69
C LYS A 101 -40.98 -4.13 37.91
N ASP A 102 -40.29 -3.00 37.75
CA ASP A 102 -40.10 -2.01 38.81
C ASP A 102 -41.36 -1.14 39.08
N GLN A 103 -42.34 -1.14 38.17
CA GLN A 103 -43.57 -0.34 38.28
C GLN A 103 -44.80 -1.12 38.80
N GLY A 104 -44.72 -2.45 38.95
CA GLY A 104 -45.78 -3.31 39.51
C GLY A 104 -45.54 -3.69 40.96
#